data_AF-A0AAD3TI20-F1
#
_entry.id   AF-A0AAD3TI20-F1
#
_cell.length_a   1.000
_cell.length_b   1.000
_cell.length_c   1.000
_cell.angle_alpha   90.00
_cell.angle_beta   90.00
_cell.angle_gamma   90.00
#
_symmetry.space_group_name_H-M   'P 1'
#
loop_
_entity.id
_entity.type
_entity.pdbx_description
1 polymer ?
#
loop_
_entity_poly.entity_id
_entity_poly.type
_entity_poly.pdbx_seq_one_letter_code
_entity_poly.pdbx_strand_id
1 'polypeptide(L)'
;MSTALIDPLLVARVVGEVIDIFAPTVKMNVTCSLSNKHVCNGHLTLPSVIADKTPVGVGDHDSRAAYELYDIFAIVSRLDLY
;
A
#
# COMPACT_ATOMS: atom_id res chain seq x y z
N MET A 1 17.70 11.45 8.27
CA MET A 1 16.91 10.27 7.85
C MET A 1 15.61 10.30 8.63
N SER A 2 14.51 10.74 8.00
CA SER A 2 13.20 10.85 8.68
C SER A 2 12.51 9.49 8.73
N THR A 3 12.63 8.79 9.85
CA THR A 3 12.03 7.46 10.10
C THR A 3 10.50 7.50 10.25
N ALA A 4 9.90 8.68 10.40
CA ALA A 4 8.46 8.87 10.62
C ALA A 4 7.54 8.20 9.57
N LEU A 5 8.03 7.99 8.34
CA LEU A 5 7.27 7.34 7.28
C LEU A 5 7.21 5.81 7.43
N ILE A 6 8.24 5.19 8.04
CA ILE A 6 8.33 3.74 8.22
C ILE A 6 7.82 3.28 9.59
N ASP A 7 7.77 4.17 10.58
CA ASP A 7 7.23 3.93 11.92
C ASP A 7 5.88 3.17 11.93
N PRO A 8 4.84 3.54 11.14
CA PRO A 8 3.60 2.78 11.14
C PRO A 8 3.76 1.34 10.62
N LEU A 9 4.70 1.09 9.70
CA LEU A 9 4.99 -0.26 9.18
C LEU A 9 5.81 -1.08 10.19
N LEU A 10 6.67 -0.44 10.96
CA LEU A 10 7.41 -1.07 12.06
C LEU A 10 6.48 -1.45 13.21
N VAL A 11 5.59 -0.55 13.64
CA VAL A 11 4.60 -0.82 14.70
C VAL A 11 3.64 -1.94 14.29
N ALA A 12 3.21 -1.96 13.02
CA ALA A 12 2.38 -3.02 12.47
C ALA A 12 3.15 -4.32 12.17
N ARG A 13 4.47 -4.37 12.44
CA ARG A 13 5.37 -5.50 12.16
C ARG A 13 5.43 -5.95 10.69
N VAL A 14 5.04 -5.08 9.76
CA VAL A 14 5.15 -5.34 8.32
C VAL A 14 6.61 -5.43 7.91
N VAL A 15 7.44 -4.54 8.47
CA VAL A 15 8.89 -4.59 8.32
C VAL A 15 9.44 -5.73 9.19
N GLY A 16 10.15 -6.67 8.58
CA GLY A 16 10.69 -7.88 9.21
C GLY A 16 9.86 -9.14 8.99
N GLU A 17 8.52 -9.03 8.85
CA GLU A 17 7.65 -10.19 8.55
C GLU A 17 7.32 -10.30 7.06
N VAL A 18 7.15 -9.16 6.37
CA VAL A 18 6.69 -9.11 4.97
C VAL A 18 7.74 -8.47 4.06
N ILE A 19 8.42 -7.43 4.53
CA ILE A 19 9.44 -6.69 3.78
C ILE A 19 10.64 -6.37 4.66
N ASP A 20 11.83 -6.25 4.07
CA ASP A 20 13.02 -5.79 4.78
C ASP A 20 12.96 -4.29 5.10
N ILE A 21 13.80 -3.84 6.04
CA ILE A 21 13.97 -2.41 6.33
C ILE A 21 14.41 -1.69 5.05
N PHE A 22 13.69 -0.61 4.70
CA PHE A 22 13.96 0.18 3.51
C PHE A 22 13.86 1.68 3.81
N ALA A 23 14.45 2.50 2.93
CA ALA A 23 14.30 3.94 2.97
C ALA A 23 13.25 4.36 1.92
N PRO A 24 12.06 4.87 2.32
CA PRO A 24 11.04 5.29 1.36
C PRO A 24 11.52 6.50 0.55
N THR A 25 11.65 6.31 -0.77
CA THR A 25 12.12 7.34 -1.73
C THR A 25 11.01 7.86 -2.65
N VAL A 26 9.95 7.07 -2.83
CA VAL A 26 8.84 7.39 -3.72
C VAL A 26 7.55 7.45 -2.91
N LYS A 27 6.81 8.55 -3.06
CA LYS A 27 5.49 8.70 -2.43
C LYS A 27 4.46 7.91 -3.22
N MET A 28 3.78 6.98 -2.57
CA MET A 28 2.69 6.20 -3.15
C MET A 28 1.37 6.60 -2.49
N ASN A 29 0.34 6.81 -3.30
CA ASN A 29 -0.97 7.24 -2.85
C ASN A 29 -2.02 6.31 -3.45
N VAL A 30 -2.60 5.44 -2.63
CA VAL A 30 -3.62 4.48 -3.06
C VAL A 30 -4.99 5.00 -2.67
N THR A 31 -5.94 4.98 -3.60
CA THR A 31 -7.33 5.36 -3.35
C THR A 31 -8.26 4.19 -3.61
N CYS A 32 -9.28 4.04 -2.76
CA CYS A 32 -10.33 3.05 -2.93
C CYS A 32 -11.38 3.55 -3.93
N SER A 33 -11.59 2.83 -5.02
CA SER A 33 -12.49 3.21 -6.13
C SER A 33 -13.93 3.43 -5.69
N LEU A 34 -14.41 2.63 -4.73
CA LEU A 34 -15.81 2.67 -4.25
C LEU A 34 -16.12 3.84 -3.32
N SER A 35 -15.12 4.37 -2.60
CA SER A 35 -15.34 5.43 -1.61
C SER A 35 -14.54 6.71 -1.88
N ASN A 36 -13.69 6.72 -2.90
CA ASN A 36 -12.69 7.75 -3.18
C ASN A 36 -11.84 8.13 -1.95
N LYS A 37 -11.76 7.23 -0.95
CA LYS A 37 -10.96 7.43 0.25
C LYS A 37 -9.53 6.95 0.03
N HIS A 38 -8.58 7.65 0.64
CA HIS A 38 -7.18 7.25 0.65
C HIS A 38 -6.97 6.06 1.59
N VAL A 39 -6.18 5.09 1.14
CA VAL A 39 -5.66 4.02 2.00
C VAL A 39 -4.52 4.59 2.84
N CYS A 40 -4.63 4.43 4.16
CA CYS A 40 -3.63 4.90 5.12
C CYS A 40 -3.10 3.71 5.92
N ASN A 41 -1.79 3.68 6.17
CA ASN A 41 -1.16 2.65 6.99
C ASN A 41 -1.81 2.58 8.38
N GLY A 42 -2.16 1.37 8.82
CA GLY A 42 -2.80 1.14 10.13
C GLY A 42 -4.30 1.43 10.21
N HIS A 43 -4.95 1.86 9.11
CA HIS A 43 -6.41 2.03 9.08
C HIS A 43 -7.12 0.76 8.58
N LEU A 44 -8.19 0.36 9.27
CA LEU A 44 -9.02 -0.76 8.86
C LEU A 44 -9.84 -0.37 7.63
N THR A 45 -9.61 -1.08 6.53
CA THR A 45 -10.35 -0.90 5.29
C THR A 45 -11.17 -2.16 5.01
N LEU A 46 -12.45 -1.99 4.70
CA LEU A 46 -13.35 -3.12 4.46
C LEU A 46 -12.97 -3.82 3.14
N PRO A 47 -12.96 -5.17 3.08
CA PRO A 47 -12.66 -5.92 1.86
C PRO A 47 -13.55 -5.52 0.68
N SER A 48 -14.82 -5.26 0.95
CA SER A 48 -15.80 -4.82 -0.06
C SER A 48 -15.42 -3.50 -0.73
N VAL A 49 -14.64 -2.65 -0.08
CA VAL A 49 -14.25 -1.32 -0.57
C VAL A 49 -12.99 -1.36 -1.44
N ILE A 50 -12.18 -2.42 -1.30
CA ILE A 50 -10.92 -2.65 -2.04
C ILE A 50 -11.01 -3.83 -3.03
N ALA A 51 -12.19 -4.43 -3.18
CA ALA A 51 -12.42 -5.57 -4.06
C ALA A 51 -12.27 -5.22 -5.56
N ASP A 52 -12.42 -3.95 -5.91
CA ASP A 52 -12.24 -3.46 -7.29
C ASP A 52 -10.85 -2.85 -7.49
N LYS A 53 -10.40 -2.77 -8.76
CA LYS A 53 -9.07 -2.25 -9.10
C LYS A 53 -8.84 -0.86 -8.48
N THR A 54 -7.91 -0.77 -7.53
CA THR A 54 -7.59 0.49 -6.84
C THR A 54 -6.66 1.36 -7.69
N PRO A 55 -7.02 2.61 -7.99
CA PRO A 55 -6.10 3.56 -8.60
C PRO A 55 -4.92 3.84 -7.65
N VAL A 56 -3.72 3.74 -8.20
CA VAL A 56 -2.47 4.04 -7.50
C VAL A 56 -1.83 5.25 -8.17
N GLY A 57 -1.70 6.34 -7.41
CA GLY A 57 -0.90 7.48 -7.79
C GLY A 57 0.52 7.31 -7.28
N VAL A 58 1.49 7.28 -8.18
CA VAL A 58 2.91 7.41 -7.83
C VAL A 58 3.27 8.89 -7.94
N GLY A 59 3.93 9.43 -6.92
CA GLY A 59 4.37 10.82 -6.90
C GLY A 59 5.42 11.13 -7.98
N ASP A 60 5.85 12.39 -8.00
CA ASP A 60 6.76 12.93 -9.01
C ASP A 60 8.16 12.30 -8.90
N HIS A 61 8.38 11.23 -9.67
CA HIS A 61 9.65 10.55 -9.87
C HIS A 61 9.81 10.26 -11.36
N ASP A 62 11.04 10.03 -11.81
CA ASP A 62 11.40 9.92 -13.23
C ASP A 62 10.34 9.15 -14.06
N SER A 63 9.76 9.82 -15.06
CA SER A 63 8.67 9.31 -15.89
C SER A 63 9.07 8.12 -16.76
N ARG A 64 10.36 7.78 -16.77
CA ARG A 64 10.95 6.62 -17.45
C ARG A 64 11.04 5.38 -16.56
N ALA A 65 10.82 5.51 -15.25
CA ALA A 65 10.84 4.38 -14.33
C ALA A 65 9.55 3.57 -14.42
N ALA A 66 9.69 2.26 -14.62
CA ALA A 66 8.59 1.30 -14.48
C ALA A 66 8.61 0.72 -13.06
N TYR A 67 7.46 0.65 -12.42
CA TYR A 67 7.30 0.10 -11.08
C TYR A 67 6.42 -1.14 -11.13
N GLU A 68 6.86 -2.21 -10.48
CA GLU A 68 6.03 -3.39 -10.23
C GLU A 68 5.37 -3.24 -8.86
N LEU A 69 4.05 -3.38 -8.82
CA LEU A 69 3.26 -3.30 -7.60
C LEU A 69 2.78 -4.69 -7.21
N TYR A 70 3.15 -5.12 -6.01
CA TYR A 70 2.70 -6.39 -5.43
C TYR A 70 1.71 -6.10 -4.31
N ASP A 71 0.44 -6.40 -4.55
CA ASP A 71 -0.61 -6.26 -3.53
C ASP A 71 -0.73 -7.56 -2.73
N ILE A 72 -0.21 -7.55 -1.51
CA ILE A 72 -0.23 -8.71 -0.61
C ILE A 72 -1.62 -8.89 0.01
N PHE A 73 -2.39 -7.81 0.18
CA PHE A 73 -3.69 -7.85 0.85
C PHE A 73 -4.83 -8.22 -0.11
N ALA A 74 -4.77 -7.79 -1.38
CA ALA A 74 -5.71 -8.25 -2.40
C ALA A 74 -5.55 -9.73 -2.73
N ILE A 75 -4.34 -10.30 -2.63
CA ILE A 75 -4.14 -11.74 -2.81
C ILE A 75 -4.93 -12.53 -1.75
N VAL A 76 -4.87 -12.11 -0.49
CA VAL A 76 -5.62 -12.75 0.61
C VAL A 76 -7.13 -12.54 0.46
N SER A 77 -7.58 -11.30 0.21
CA SER A 77 -9.02 -10.99 0.10
C SER A 77 -9.69 -11.65 -1.12
N ARG A 78 -8.93 -11.95 -2.18
CA ARG A 78 -9.44 -12.65 -3.37
C ARG A 78 -9.43 -14.17 -3.21
N LEU A 79 -8.59 -14.71 -2.32
CA LEU A 79 -8.58 -16.11 -1.93
C LEU A 79 -9.70 -16.46 -0.95
N ASP A 80 -10.11 -15.53 -0.07
CA ASP A 80 -11.26 -15.72 0.85
C ASP A 80 -12.64 -15.66 0.16
N LEU A 81 -12.69 -15.37 -1.14
CA LEU A 81 -13.92 -15.33 -1.96
C LEU A 81 -14.10 -16.56 -2.86
N TYR A 82 -13.34 -17.63 -2.65
CA TYR A 82 -13.47 -18.89 -3.41
C TYR A 82 -13.65 -20.11 -2.49
#